data_AF-A0A0X3NL75-F1
#
_entry.id   AF-A0A0X3NL75-F1
#
_cell.length_a   1.000
_cell.length_b   1.000
_cell.length_c   1.000
_cell.angle_alpha   90.00
_cell.angle_beta   90.00
_cell.angle_gamma   90.00
#
_symmetry.space_group_name_H-M   'P 1'
#
loop_
_entity.id
_entity.type
_entity.pdbx_description
1 polymer ?
#
loop_
_entity_poly.entity_id
_entity_poly.type
_entity_poly.pdbx_seq_one_letter_code
_entity_poly.pdbx_strand_id
1 'polypeptide(L)'
;MFLNDVPRFYRRRLIELDMCIINVSPCDAHGNYSMGPSIKTVLGAVETAKCLIGQINPLTPFTYGDSLVHESRFQYLVPHSMPMHTLPLPTAGVEEATIGKLIAENLVADGSTLQMGIGSIPDIVLSLLHSHKDLGIHTEMFSDGIIDLCESGVITNAHKKLYQGFIVSSFILGSERVFSFVDKNSNLVMKDVQWTNAPENIALNPKVVAINSCIEVSLAGHVASGSIGPRIYSGFGGQLDFLRGAAMGTDGRGKPILAITSTTTKGQSKIVPELAAYAGIVTPSDHTHYVVTEYGIAQLFGRNQRQRAYELIQVAHPKFRERLEKAAFEQLHCMPSPD
;
A
#
# COMPACT_ATOMS: atom_id res chain seq x y z
N MET A 1 11.89 10.39 1.23
CA MET A 1 10.89 11.21 0.51
C MET A 1 9.63 10.38 0.39
N PHE A 2 8.49 10.92 0.80
CA PHE A 2 7.19 10.27 0.62
C PHE A 2 6.85 10.17 -0.87
N LEU A 3 6.12 9.12 -1.26
CA LEU A 3 5.75 8.94 -2.66
C LEU A 3 4.84 10.08 -3.17
N ASN A 4 3.94 10.57 -2.32
CA ASN A 4 3.02 11.68 -2.62
C ASN A 4 3.73 13.04 -2.79
N ASP A 5 4.97 13.18 -2.31
CA ASP A 5 5.75 14.40 -2.47
C ASP A 5 6.48 14.47 -3.81
N VAL A 6 6.79 13.32 -4.43
CA VAL A 6 7.59 13.28 -5.66
C VAL A 6 7.02 14.17 -6.77
N PRO A 7 5.70 14.18 -7.07
CA PRO A 7 5.13 15.11 -8.05
C PRO A 7 5.36 16.58 -7.72
N ARG A 8 5.44 16.95 -6.42
CA ARG A 8 5.69 18.34 -6.00
C ARG A 8 7.08 18.80 -6.39
N PHE A 9 8.09 17.92 -6.40
CA PHE A 9 9.44 18.29 -6.83
C PHE A 9 9.47 18.71 -8.30
N TYR A 10 8.71 18.01 -9.15
CA TYR A 10 8.57 18.37 -10.56
C TYR A 10 7.76 19.66 -10.72
N ARG A 11 6.56 19.74 -10.12
CA ARG A 11 5.65 20.90 -10.24
C ARG A 11 6.23 22.20 -9.70
N ARG A 12 7.03 22.13 -8.63
CA ARG A 12 7.73 23.29 -8.06
C ARG A 12 9.08 23.57 -8.72
N ARG A 13 9.47 22.80 -9.73
CA ARG A 13 10.77 22.89 -10.42
C ARG A 13 11.97 22.81 -9.48
N LEU A 14 11.85 22.02 -8.41
CA LEU A 14 13.00 21.64 -7.58
C LEU A 14 13.89 20.63 -8.32
N ILE A 15 13.30 19.87 -9.23
CA ILE A 15 13.97 19.06 -10.22
C ILE A 15 13.41 19.47 -11.58
N GLU A 16 14.25 20.04 -12.44
CA GLU A 16 13.86 20.32 -13.81
C GLU A 16 14.02 19.06 -14.69
N LEU A 17 13.03 18.82 -15.55
CA LEU A 17 13.02 17.67 -16.44
C LEU A 17 13.11 18.13 -17.89
N ASP A 18 14.20 17.79 -18.56
CA ASP A 18 14.36 18.07 -19.99
C ASP A 18 13.48 17.15 -20.84
N MET A 19 13.32 15.89 -20.42
CA MET A 19 12.56 14.88 -21.15
C MET A 19 11.79 13.96 -20.21
N CYS A 20 10.56 13.61 -20.59
CA CYS A 20 9.75 12.56 -19.99
C CYS A 20 9.36 11.56 -21.07
N ILE A 21 9.65 10.27 -20.84
CA ILE A 21 9.30 9.18 -21.75
C ILE A 21 8.26 8.32 -21.04
N ILE A 22 7.09 8.17 -21.66
CA ILE A 22 5.98 7.38 -21.11
C ILE A 22 5.49 6.37 -22.13
N ASN A 23 4.97 5.26 -21.64
CA ASN A 23 4.25 4.29 -22.44
C ASN A 23 2.74 4.58 -22.33
N VAL A 24 2.03 4.58 -23.46
CA VAL A 24 0.61 4.93 -23.52
C VAL A 24 -0.17 3.95 -24.41
N SER A 25 -1.46 3.79 -24.12
CA SER A 25 -2.40 3.10 -25.01
C SER A 25 -2.61 3.90 -26.31
N PRO A 26 -3.20 3.31 -27.37
CA PRO A 26 -3.75 4.08 -28.48
C PRO A 26 -4.75 5.14 -28.01
N CYS A 27 -4.90 6.21 -28.79
CA CYS A 27 -5.79 7.30 -28.46
C CYS A 27 -7.27 6.94 -28.62
N ASP A 28 -8.12 7.65 -27.88
CA ASP A 28 -9.56 7.65 -28.07
C ASP A 28 -9.98 8.53 -29.27
N ALA A 29 -11.29 8.60 -29.52
CA ALA A 29 -11.86 9.42 -30.61
C ALA A 29 -11.66 10.94 -30.43
N HIS A 30 -11.14 11.38 -29.28
CA HIS A 30 -10.94 12.78 -28.92
C HIS A 30 -9.44 13.14 -28.81
N GLY A 31 -8.55 12.26 -29.27
CA GLY A 31 -7.10 12.51 -29.26
C GLY A 31 -6.45 12.33 -27.89
N ASN A 32 -7.11 11.67 -26.92
CA ASN A 32 -6.52 11.37 -25.61
C ASN A 32 -5.84 10.01 -25.61
N TYR A 33 -4.57 10.01 -25.23
CA TYR A 33 -3.80 8.81 -24.92
C TYR A 33 -3.92 8.51 -23.42
N SER A 34 -3.89 7.23 -23.02
CA SER A 34 -3.90 6.85 -21.61
C SER A 34 -2.53 6.31 -21.18
N MET A 35 -1.99 6.80 -20.06
CA MET A 35 -0.81 6.24 -19.36
C MET A 35 -1.07 4.83 -18.79
N GLY A 36 -2.31 4.35 -18.88
CA GLY A 36 -2.72 3.01 -18.55
C GLY A 36 -2.57 2.71 -17.06
N PRO A 37 -2.00 1.55 -16.68
CA PRO A 37 -2.00 1.10 -15.30
C PRO A 37 -1.02 1.85 -14.41
N SER A 38 -0.25 2.85 -14.87
CA SER A 38 0.78 3.48 -14.05
C SER A 38 0.82 5.01 -14.20
N ILE A 39 0.12 5.71 -13.29
CA ILE A 39 0.31 7.16 -13.10
C ILE A 39 1.44 7.40 -12.11
N LYS A 40 1.32 6.89 -10.88
CA LYS A 40 2.32 7.08 -9.80
C LYS A 40 2.76 8.55 -9.71
N THR A 41 4.07 8.76 -9.78
CA THR A 41 4.76 10.05 -9.76
C THR A 41 4.89 10.67 -11.15
N VAL A 42 4.51 9.95 -12.22
CA VAL A 42 4.78 10.30 -13.62
C VAL A 42 3.94 11.48 -14.07
N LEU A 43 2.73 11.66 -13.54
CA LEU A 43 1.88 12.81 -13.91
C LEU A 43 2.58 14.15 -13.68
N GLY A 44 3.21 14.33 -12.51
CA GLY A 44 3.97 15.55 -12.24
C GLY A 44 5.09 15.78 -13.26
N ALA A 45 5.72 14.71 -13.77
CA ALA A 45 6.74 14.80 -14.82
C ALA A 45 6.14 15.16 -16.19
N VAL A 46 5.02 14.55 -16.56
CA VAL A 46 4.27 14.81 -17.81
C VAL A 46 3.78 16.26 -17.89
N GLU A 47 3.38 16.83 -16.77
CA GLU A 47 2.92 18.22 -16.70
C GLU A 47 4.06 19.23 -16.92
N THR A 48 5.28 18.91 -16.47
CA THR A 48 6.38 19.90 -16.34
C THR A 48 7.55 19.70 -17.28
N ALA A 49 7.73 18.50 -17.86
CA ALA A 49 8.89 18.22 -18.72
C ALA A 49 8.89 19.10 -19.97
N LYS A 50 10.09 19.54 -20.40
CA LYS A 50 10.25 20.37 -21.60
C LYS A 50 9.92 19.60 -22.89
N CYS A 51 10.18 18.30 -22.90
CA CYS A 51 9.87 17.39 -24.00
C CYS A 51 9.16 16.14 -23.49
N LEU A 52 7.97 15.84 -24.02
CA LEU A 52 7.21 14.64 -23.73
C LEU A 52 7.22 13.69 -24.93
N ILE A 53 7.64 12.45 -24.70
CA ILE A 53 7.68 11.38 -25.69
C ILE A 53 6.76 10.25 -25.24
N GLY A 54 5.80 9.88 -26.09
CA GLY A 54 4.90 8.76 -25.86
C GLY A 54 5.26 7.57 -26.74
N GLN A 55 5.55 6.42 -26.13
CA GLN A 55 5.54 5.13 -26.84
C GLN A 55 4.10 4.63 -26.92
N ILE A 56 3.53 4.56 -28.12
CA ILE A 56 2.18 4.04 -28.31
C ILE A 56 2.26 2.51 -28.37
N ASN A 57 1.77 1.86 -27.31
CA ASN A 57 1.72 0.42 -27.19
C ASN A 57 0.26 -0.07 -27.16
N PRO A 58 -0.22 -0.75 -28.22
CA PRO A 58 -1.59 -1.29 -28.28
C PRO A 58 -1.97 -2.25 -27.16
N LEU A 59 -0.98 -2.85 -26.48
CA LEU A 59 -1.19 -3.77 -25.37
C LEU A 59 -1.30 -3.07 -24.01
N THR A 60 -1.18 -1.75 -23.97
CA THR A 60 -1.36 -0.96 -22.75
C THR A 60 -2.84 -0.70 -22.51
N PRO A 61 -3.40 -1.09 -21.35
CA PRO A 61 -4.79 -0.80 -21.00
C PRO A 61 -5.10 0.69 -21.07
N PHE A 62 -6.29 1.04 -21.56
CA PHE A 62 -6.82 2.39 -21.52
C PHE A 62 -7.55 2.61 -20.20
N THR A 63 -6.95 3.31 -19.25
CA THR A 63 -7.56 3.64 -17.96
C THR A 63 -8.03 5.09 -17.96
N TYR A 64 -9.05 5.40 -17.17
CA TYR A 64 -9.60 6.76 -17.04
C TYR A 64 -9.06 7.50 -15.82
N GLY A 65 -9.32 8.81 -15.76
CA GLY A 65 -8.92 9.68 -14.65
C GLY A 65 -7.75 10.58 -15.05
N ASP A 66 -6.78 10.73 -14.16
CA ASP A 66 -5.58 11.54 -14.40
C ASP A 66 -4.55 10.83 -15.31
N SER A 67 -4.91 9.66 -15.85
CA SER A 67 -4.09 8.89 -16.79
C SER A 67 -4.12 9.47 -18.21
N LEU A 68 -5.07 10.35 -18.51
CA LEU A 68 -5.29 10.85 -19.86
C LEU A 68 -4.34 12.01 -20.21
N VAL A 69 -3.74 11.93 -21.38
CA VAL A 69 -2.84 12.94 -21.94
C VAL A 69 -3.25 13.20 -23.38
N HIS A 70 -3.66 14.44 -23.68
CA HIS A 70 -4.06 14.84 -25.04
C HIS A 70 -2.85 14.88 -25.99
N GLU A 71 -3.06 14.53 -27.26
CA GLU A 71 -2.01 14.45 -28.30
C GLU A 71 -1.16 15.73 -28.40
N SER A 72 -1.77 16.89 -28.18
CA SER A 72 -1.10 18.19 -28.24
C SER A 72 -0.01 18.40 -27.17
N ARG A 73 0.08 17.51 -26.18
CA ARG A 73 1.14 17.54 -25.16
C ARG A 73 2.43 16.85 -25.62
N PHE A 74 2.36 15.96 -26.61
CA PHE A 74 3.51 15.17 -27.04
C PHE A 74 4.33 15.93 -28.09
N GLN A 75 5.66 15.88 -27.95
CA GLN A 75 6.59 16.27 -29.02
C GLN A 75 6.79 15.12 -30.00
N TYR A 76 6.80 13.88 -29.49
CA TYR A 76 6.97 12.68 -30.30
C TYR A 76 6.05 11.56 -29.83
N LEU A 77 5.44 10.88 -30.79
CA LEU A 77 4.66 9.67 -30.58
C LEU A 77 5.27 8.54 -31.41
N VAL A 78 5.70 7.48 -30.74
CA VAL A 78 6.46 6.38 -31.35
C VAL A 78 5.65 5.09 -31.23
N PRO A 79 5.07 4.56 -32.32
CA PRO A 79 4.37 3.28 -32.28
C PRO A 79 5.34 2.13 -32.00
N HIS A 80 5.09 1.37 -30.94
CA HIS A 80 5.83 0.15 -30.62
C HIS A 80 4.97 -0.79 -29.77
N SER A 81 4.76 -2.01 -30.26
CA SER A 81 4.04 -3.03 -29.51
C SER A 81 5.01 -3.84 -28.65
N MET A 82 4.75 -3.92 -27.36
CA MET A 82 5.51 -4.75 -26.43
C MET A 82 4.59 -5.35 -25.35
N PRO A 83 4.81 -6.61 -24.94
CA PRO A 83 4.03 -7.21 -23.86
C PRO A 83 4.11 -6.37 -22.57
N MET A 84 2.99 -6.29 -21.85
CA MET A 84 2.98 -5.68 -20.53
C MET A 84 3.76 -6.55 -19.55
N HIS A 85 4.52 -5.93 -18.64
CA HIS A 85 5.19 -6.68 -17.59
C HIS A 85 4.16 -7.20 -16.60
N THR A 86 4.04 -8.53 -16.51
CA THR A 86 3.16 -9.20 -15.55
C THR A 86 3.94 -9.67 -14.32
N LEU A 87 3.24 -9.80 -13.20
CA LEU A 87 3.77 -10.43 -11.99
C LEU A 87 3.05 -11.76 -11.76
N PRO A 88 3.78 -12.83 -11.43
CA PRO A 88 3.14 -14.08 -11.02
C PRO A 88 2.39 -13.85 -9.70
N LEU A 89 1.29 -14.59 -9.54
CA LEU A 89 0.58 -14.61 -8.27
C LEU A 89 1.50 -15.21 -7.19
N PRO A 90 1.57 -14.58 -6.00
CA PRO A 90 2.42 -15.06 -4.92
C PRO A 90 1.88 -16.37 -4.34
N THR A 91 2.79 -17.28 -3.99
CA THR A 91 2.44 -18.46 -3.18
C THR A 91 2.42 -18.06 -1.70
N ALA A 92 1.34 -18.39 -1.01
CA ALA A 92 1.21 -18.18 0.43
C ALA A 92 1.77 -19.35 1.25
N GLY A 93 2.50 -19.04 2.33
CA GLY A 93 2.83 -19.98 3.38
C GLY A 93 1.72 -20.08 4.44
N VAL A 94 1.93 -20.95 5.43
CA VAL A 94 0.97 -21.19 6.52
C VAL A 94 0.88 -19.97 7.44
N GLU A 95 2.01 -19.31 7.68
CA GLU A 95 2.13 -18.10 8.49
C GLU A 95 1.37 -16.95 7.85
N GLU A 96 1.56 -16.69 6.56
CA GLU A 96 0.82 -15.65 5.85
C GLU A 96 -0.68 -15.93 5.80
N ALA A 97 -1.08 -17.19 5.63
CA ALA A 97 -2.49 -17.59 5.67
C ALA A 97 -3.13 -17.27 7.02
N THR A 98 -2.40 -17.53 8.11
CA THR A 98 -2.84 -17.23 9.48
C THR A 98 -2.96 -15.72 9.70
N ILE A 99 -1.98 -14.94 9.24
CA ILE A 99 -2.02 -13.47 9.30
C ILE A 99 -3.22 -12.92 8.54
N GLY A 100 -3.42 -13.39 7.31
CA GLY A 100 -4.54 -12.94 6.47
C GLY A 100 -5.89 -13.22 7.11
N LYS A 101 -6.06 -14.41 7.72
CA LYS A 101 -7.26 -14.77 8.47
C LYS A 101 -7.49 -13.85 9.66
N LEU A 102 -6.46 -13.59 10.47
CA LEU A 102 -6.56 -12.67 11.61
C LEU A 102 -7.02 -11.28 11.19
N ILE A 103 -6.47 -10.75 10.09
CA ILE A 103 -6.85 -9.44 9.55
C ILE A 103 -8.30 -9.45 9.05
N ALA A 104 -8.67 -10.42 8.21
CA ALA A 104 -10.00 -10.50 7.62
C ALA A 104 -11.10 -10.64 8.67
N GLU A 105 -10.92 -11.52 9.66
CA GLU A 105 -11.96 -11.83 10.65
C GLU A 105 -12.10 -10.76 11.74
N ASN A 106 -11.01 -10.05 12.08
CA ASN A 106 -10.98 -9.19 13.28
C ASN A 106 -10.86 -7.70 12.97
N LEU A 107 -10.32 -7.33 11.80
CA LEU A 107 -9.94 -5.95 11.49
C LEU A 107 -10.63 -5.38 10.25
N VAL A 108 -11.25 -6.21 9.41
CA VAL A 108 -12.09 -5.74 8.30
C VAL A 108 -13.56 -5.80 8.72
N ALA A 109 -14.31 -4.75 8.41
CA ALA A 109 -15.75 -4.70 8.65
C ALA A 109 -16.50 -4.36 7.35
N ASP A 110 -17.78 -4.69 7.28
CA ASP A 110 -18.64 -4.25 6.17
C ASP A 110 -18.59 -2.73 5.99
N GLY A 111 -18.58 -2.29 4.73
CA GLY A 111 -18.45 -0.89 4.37
C GLY A 111 -17.05 -0.30 4.57
N SER A 112 -16.01 -1.12 4.79
CA SER A 112 -14.63 -0.63 4.92
C SER A 112 -14.04 -0.20 3.59
N THR A 113 -13.21 0.84 3.62
CA THR A 113 -12.43 1.27 2.46
C THR A 113 -11.02 0.70 2.56
N LEU A 114 -10.67 -0.21 1.66
CA LEU A 114 -9.41 -0.94 1.71
C LEU A 114 -8.30 -0.21 0.97
N GLN A 115 -7.13 -0.16 1.60
CA GLN A 115 -5.84 -0.02 0.95
C GLN A 115 -5.00 -1.26 1.25
N MET A 116 -4.37 -1.79 0.21
CA MET A 116 -3.36 -2.84 0.36
C MET A 116 -2.38 -2.81 -0.79
N GLY A 117 -1.19 -3.40 -0.58
CA GLY A 117 -0.19 -3.59 -1.62
C GLY A 117 -0.31 -4.93 -2.34
N ILE A 118 0.75 -5.34 -3.02
CA ILE A 118 0.93 -6.70 -3.55
C ILE A 118 1.55 -7.63 -2.50
N GLY A 119 1.32 -8.93 -2.68
CA GLY A 119 1.97 -9.98 -1.91
C GLY A 119 0.98 -10.99 -1.35
N SER A 120 1.52 -12.08 -0.80
CA SER A 120 0.72 -13.20 -0.28
C SER A 120 -0.29 -12.76 0.79
N ILE A 121 0.11 -11.90 1.74
CA ILE A 121 -0.79 -11.46 2.83
C ILE A 121 -2.00 -10.67 2.30
N PRO A 122 -1.84 -9.57 1.52
CA PRO A 122 -2.97 -8.88 0.89
C PRO A 122 -3.90 -9.80 0.10
N ASP A 123 -3.35 -10.67 -0.74
CA ASP A 123 -4.13 -11.57 -1.61
C ASP A 123 -4.95 -12.57 -0.78
N ILE A 124 -4.37 -13.12 0.30
CA ILE A 124 -5.10 -13.98 1.24
C ILE A 124 -6.21 -13.19 1.91
N VAL A 125 -5.93 -11.99 2.43
CA VAL A 125 -6.97 -11.17 3.07
C VAL A 125 -8.15 -11.02 2.12
N LEU A 126 -7.93 -10.58 0.88
CA LEU A 126 -8.97 -10.43 -0.14
C LEU A 126 -9.75 -11.73 -0.38
N SER A 127 -9.06 -12.87 -0.52
CA SER A 127 -9.70 -14.17 -0.72
C SER A 127 -10.62 -14.60 0.43
N LEU A 128 -10.47 -14.01 1.61
CA LEU A 128 -11.27 -14.30 2.79
C LEU A 128 -12.41 -13.28 3.00
N LEU A 129 -12.52 -12.26 2.15
CA LEU A 129 -13.54 -11.22 2.28
C LEU A 129 -14.85 -11.51 1.55
N HIS A 130 -15.04 -12.68 0.91
CA HIS A 130 -16.25 -12.97 0.13
C HIS A 130 -17.58 -12.88 0.91
N SER A 131 -17.55 -12.98 2.23
CA SER A 131 -18.72 -12.83 3.10
C SER A 131 -19.02 -11.39 3.52
N HIS A 132 -18.10 -10.46 3.24
CA HIS A 132 -18.26 -9.04 3.57
C HIS A 132 -19.16 -8.35 2.56
N LYS A 133 -19.62 -7.14 2.91
CA LYS A 133 -20.53 -6.35 2.11
C LYS A 133 -20.06 -4.91 1.96
N ASP A 134 -20.36 -4.36 0.79
CA ASP A 134 -20.21 -2.95 0.44
C ASP A 134 -18.81 -2.38 0.68
N LEU A 135 -17.78 -3.19 0.44
CA LEU A 135 -16.40 -2.76 0.54
C LEU A 135 -16.07 -1.70 -0.52
N GLY A 136 -15.14 -0.82 -0.19
CA GLY A 136 -14.59 0.18 -1.10
C GLY A 136 -13.09 0.02 -1.30
N ILE A 137 -12.56 0.55 -2.41
CA ILE A 137 -11.14 0.57 -2.74
C ILE A 137 -10.68 2.01 -2.93
N HIS A 138 -9.76 2.45 -2.07
CA HIS A 138 -8.96 3.66 -2.24
C HIS A 138 -7.55 3.27 -1.84
N THR A 139 -6.69 3.02 -2.82
CA THR A 139 -5.38 2.40 -2.59
C THR A 139 -4.30 3.09 -3.40
N GLU A 140 -3.04 3.02 -2.94
CA GLU A 140 -1.90 3.40 -3.78
C GLU A 140 -1.89 2.54 -5.06
N MET A 141 -2.10 1.24 -4.86
CA MET A 141 -2.04 0.23 -5.91
C MET A 141 -2.88 -1.00 -5.62
N PHE A 142 -3.24 -1.78 -6.65
CA PHE A 142 -3.85 -3.09 -6.48
C PHE A 142 -3.39 -4.09 -7.56
N SER A 143 -3.69 -5.36 -7.31
CA SER A 143 -3.44 -6.52 -8.19
C SER A 143 -4.74 -7.33 -8.40
N ASP A 144 -4.61 -8.52 -8.96
CA ASP A 144 -5.70 -9.43 -9.32
C ASP A 144 -6.71 -9.72 -8.19
N GLY A 145 -6.28 -9.71 -6.92
CA GLY A 145 -7.11 -10.16 -5.80
C GLY A 145 -8.43 -9.40 -5.60
N ILE A 146 -8.57 -8.18 -6.11
CA ILE A 146 -9.83 -7.43 -5.97
C ILE A 146 -10.89 -7.84 -6.99
N ILE A 147 -10.49 -8.48 -8.09
CA ILE A 147 -11.37 -8.72 -9.25
C ILE A 147 -12.53 -9.63 -8.85
N ASP A 148 -12.24 -10.74 -8.18
CA ASP A 148 -13.26 -11.70 -7.74
C ASP A 148 -14.27 -11.06 -6.75
N LEU A 149 -13.80 -10.14 -5.91
CA LEU A 149 -14.66 -9.39 -4.98
C LEU A 149 -15.50 -8.32 -5.68
N CYS A 150 -15.01 -7.74 -6.78
CA CYS A 150 -15.81 -6.84 -7.61
C CYS A 150 -16.89 -7.62 -8.38
N GLU A 151 -16.51 -8.74 -9.01
CA GLU A 151 -17.42 -9.59 -9.81
C GLU A 151 -18.53 -10.22 -8.95
N SER A 152 -18.22 -10.56 -7.69
CA SER A 152 -19.21 -11.08 -6.72
C SER A 152 -20.04 -9.99 -6.02
N GLY A 153 -19.78 -8.70 -6.30
CA GLY A 153 -20.52 -7.58 -5.72
C GLY A 153 -20.17 -7.28 -4.25
N VAL A 154 -19.09 -7.84 -3.72
CA VAL A 154 -18.59 -7.54 -2.37
C VAL A 154 -17.95 -6.14 -2.33
N ILE A 155 -17.18 -5.80 -3.36
CA ILE A 155 -16.66 -4.44 -3.57
C ILE A 155 -17.67 -3.66 -4.41
N THR A 156 -18.35 -2.70 -3.79
CA THR A 156 -19.33 -1.83 -4.45
C THR A 156 -18.89 -0.38 -4.51
N ASN A 157 -17.93 0.02 -3.65
CA ASN A 157 -17.54 1.42 -3.44
C ASN A 157 -18.71 2.34 -3.04
N ALA A 158 -19.86 1.80 -2.63
CA ALA A 158 -21.10 2.54 -2.45
C ALA A 158 -21.08 3.48 -1.24
N HIS A 159 -20.20 3.25 -0.26
CA HIS A 159 -20.12 4.06 0.96
C HIS A 159 -18.93 5.01 1.01
N LYS A 160 -18.02 4.95 0.02
CA LYS A 160 -16.90 5.89 -0.06
C LYS A 160 -17.41 7.33 -0.15
N LYS A 161 -16.67 8.27 0.43
CA LYS A 161 -16.99 9.71 0.36
C LYS A 161 -16.37 10.38 -0.85
N LEU A 162 -15.15 9.99 -1.19
CA LEU A 162 -14.47 10.44 -2.40
C LEU A 162 -14.63 9.40 -3.50
N TYR A 163 -15.01 9.82 -4.70
CA TYR A 163 -15.20 8.93 -5.84
C TYR A 163 -16.11 7.74 -5.50
N GLN A 164 -17.28 8.03 -4.93
CA GLN A 164 -18.29 7.03 -4.58
C GLN A 164 -18.67 6.20 -5.83
N GLY A 165 -18.71 4.88 -5.69
CA GLY A 165 -18.98 3.95 -6.79
C GLY A 165 -17.75 3.59 -7.64
N PHE A 166 -16.60 4.27 -7.46
CA PHE A 166 -15.40 3.99 -8.25
C PHE A 166 -14.28 3.36 -7.42
N ILE A 167 -13.58 2.41 -8.03
CA ILE A 167 -12.26 1.97 -7.60
C ILE A 167 -11.28 3.13 -7.84
N VAL A 168 -10.47 3.46 -6.84
CA VAL A 168 -9.43 4.50 -6.95
C VAL A 168 -8.06 3.90 -6.72
N SER A 169 -7.15 4.14 -7.66
CA SER A 169 -5.76 3.71 -7.58
C SER A 169 -4.80 4.72 -8.22
N SER A 170 -3.51 4.71 -7.85
CA SER A 170 -2.48 5.45 -8.57
C SER A 170 -1.69 4.58 -9.56
N PHE A 171 -1.61 3.27 -9.29
CA PHE A 171 -1.05 2.30 -10.22
C PHE A 171 -1.57 0.88 -10.02
N ILE A 172 -1.34 0.01 -10.98
CA ILE A 172 -1.80 -1.37 -11.00
C ILE A 172 -0.64 -2.24 -11.46
N LEU A 173 -0.43 -3.36 -10.78
CA LEU A 173 0.53 -4.40 -11.15
C LEU A 173 -0.14 -5.75 -10.90
N GLY A 174 0.08 -6.72 -11.79
CA GLY A 174 -0.49 -8.05 -11.63
C GLY A 174 -0.36 -8.85 -12.91
N SER A 175 -1.31 -9.74 -13.16
CA SER A 175 -1.36 -10.58 -14.36
C SER A 175 -2.02 -9.89 -15.56
N GLU A 176 -2.11 -10.59 -16.69
CA GLU A 176 -2.91 -10.13 -17.84
C GLU A 176 -4.39 -9.98 -17.48
N ARG A 177 -4.89 -10.72 -16.47
CA ARG A 177 -6.28 -10.63 -16.00
C ARG A 177 -6.56 -9.25 -15.43
N VAL A 178 -5.69 -8.71 -14.56
CA VAL A 178 -5.90 -7.35 -14.03
C VAL A 178 -5.77 -6.30 -15.12
N PHE A 179 -4.84 -6.46 -16.06
CA PHE A 179 -4.73 -5.52 -17.19
C PHE A 179 -5.97 -5.53 -18.10
N SER A 180 -6.56 -6.70 -18.34
CA SER A 180 -7.83 -6.82 -19.06
C SER A 180 -9.00 -6.22 -18.28
N PHE A 181 -9.03 -6.43 -16.95
CA PHE A 181 -10.09 -5.91 -16.08
C PHE A 181 -10.14 -4.39 -16.02
N VAL A 182 -8.99 -3.71 -16.10
CA VAL A 182 -8.91 -2.25 -16.01
C VAL A 182 -9.03 -1.54 -17.35
N ASP A 183 -8.86 -2.24 -18.46
CA ASP A 183 -9.01 -1.66 -19.80
C ASP A 183 -10.44 -1.16 -20.01
N LYS A 184 -10.57 0.15 -20.24
CA LYS A 184 -11.82 0.87 -20.47
C LYS A 184 -12.90 0.63 -19.41
N ASN A 185 -12.51 0.27 -18.19
CA ASN A 185 -13.42 0.05 -17.09
C ASN A 185 -13.87 1.40 -16.49
N SER A 186 -15.11 1.80 -16.76
CA SER A 186 -15.67 3.07 -16.29
C SER A 186 -15.93 3.12 -14.78
N ASN A 187 -15.82 2.00 -14.06
CA ASN A 187 -15.96 1.95 -12.61
C ASN A 187 -14.61 2.14 -11.88
N LEU A 188 -13.54 2.46 -12.63
CA LEU A 188 -12.21 2.70 -12.10
C LEU A 188 -11.69 4.08 -12.51
N VAL A 189 -11.07 4.77 -11.56
CA VAL A 189 -10.42 6.06 -11.79
C VAL A 189 -8.98 6.00 -11.29
N MET A 190 -8.04 6.22 -12.20
CA MET A 190 -6.65 6.39 -11.90
C MET A 190 -6.39 7.84 -11.46
N LYS A 191 -5.72 8.03 -10.33
CA LYS A 191 -5.46 9.36 -9.73
C LYS A 191 -3.97 9.56 -9.45
N ASP A 192 -3.55 10.81 -9.53
CA ASP A 192 -2.22 11.26 -9.10
C ASP A 192 -1.88 10.73 -7.70
N VAL A 193 -0.66 10.22 -7.51
CA VAL A 193 -0.20 9.76 -6.20
C VAL A 193 -0.20 10.89 -5.17
N GLN A 194 0.03 12.15 -5.57
CA GLN A 194 -0.09 13.28 -4.65
C GLN A 194 -1.51 13.40 -4.07
N TRP A 195 -2.53 12.98 -4.81
CA TRP A 195 -3.93 13.00 -4.38
C TRP A 195 -4.34 11.70 -3.67
N THR A 196 -4.02 10.55 -4.27
CA THR A 196 -4.39 9.22 -3.76
C THR A 196 -3.78 8.95 -2.40
N ASN A 197 -2.52 9.35 -2.21
CA ASN A 197 -1.77 9.15 -0.98
C ASN A 197 -1.79 10.38 -0.07
N ALA A 198 -2.66 11.37 -0.30
CA ALA A 198 -2.82 12.46 0.67
C ALA A 198 -3.59 11.93 1.89
N PRO A 199 -3.00 11.95 3.11
CA PRO A 199 -3.68 11.44 4.31
C PRO A 199 -5.04 12.07 4.55
N GLU A 200 -5.22 13.33 4.17
CA GLU A 200 -6.49 14.06 4.27
C GLU A 200 -7.56 13.46 3.36
N ASN A 201 -7.19 13.08 2.13
CA ASN A 201 -8.12 12.42 1.20
C ASN A 201 -8.45 11.00 1.65
N ILE A 202 -7.44 10.27 2.15
CA ILE A 202 -7.62 8.92 2.67
C ILE A 202 -8.61 8.97 3.86
N ALA A 203 -8.40 9.87 4.82
CA ALA A 203 -9.19 10.00 6.04
C ALA A 203 -10.67 10.39 5.82
N LEU A 204 -11.01 10.92 4.65
CA LEU A 204 -12.40 11.25 4.31
C LEU A 204 -13.25 10.01 4.03
N ASN A 205 -12.63 8.88 3.66
CA ASN A 205 -13.36 7.65 3.42
C ASN A 205 -13.67 6.90 4.73
N PRO A 206 -14.80 6.17 4.82
CA PRO A 206 -15.18 5.48 6.03
C PRO A 206 -14.32 4.25 6.27
N LYS A 207 -14.06 3.97 7.55
CA LYS A 207 -13.44 2.74 8.09
C LYS A 207 -12.26 2.29 7.23
N VAL A 208 -11.32 3.21 6.98
CA VAL A 208 -10.17 2.88 6.12
C VAL A 208 -9.35 1.77 6.75
N VAL A 209 -9.16 0.67 6.06
CA VAL A 209 -8.29 -0.43 6.48
C VAL A 209 -7.05 -0.40 5.58
N ALA A 210 -5.92 0.02 6.15
CA ALA A 210 -4.66 0.17 5.44
C ALA A 210 -3.69 -0.95 5.84
N ILE A 211 -3.50 -1.93 4.96
CA ILE A 211 -2.69 -3.13 5.22
C ILE A 211 -1.35 -3.01 4.52
N ASN A 212 -0.28 -3.00 5.30
CA ASN A 212 1.09 -2.85 4.80
C ASN A 212 2.02 -3.88 5.42
N SER A 213 3.03 -4.33 4.67
CA SER A 213 4.07 -5.24 5.18
C SER A 213 5.29 -4.46 5.67
N CYS A 214 6.06 -5.07 6.57
CA CYS A 214 7.33 -4.52 7.06
C CYS A 214 8.41 -5.59 7.22
N ILE A 215 9.64 -5.15 7.51
CA ILE A 215 10.84 -6.01 7.62
C ILE A 215 11.15 -6.31 9.08
N GLU A 216 11.10 -5.29 9.94
CA GLU A 216 11.37 -5.39 11.38
C GLU A 216 10.47 -4.42 12.17
N VAL A 217 10.10 -4.83 13.38
CA VAL A 217 9.38 -4.01 14.36
C VAL A 217 10.14 -4.05 15.69
N SER A 218 10.55 -2.90 16.20
CA SER A 218 11.19 -2.78 17.53
C SER A 218 10.18 -2.86 18.66
N LEU A 219 10.62 -3.17 19.89
CA LEU A 219 9.73 -3.21 21.07
C LEU A 219 9.13 -1.85 21.44
N ALA A 220 9.75 -0.74 21.02
CA ALA A 220 9.16 0.60 21.11
C ALA A 220 8.06 0.86 20.06
N GLY A 221 7.95 -0.02 19.06
CA GLY A 221 6.98 0.07 17.97
C GLY A 221 7.48 0.82 16.73
N HIS A 222 8.76 1.20 16.64
CA HIS A 222 9.34 1.69 15.39
C HIS A 222 9.45 0.56 14.37
N VAL A 223 9.25 0.90 13.10
CA VAL A 223 9.18 -0.06 12.01
C VAL A 223 10.12 0.31 10.87
N ALA A 224 10.90 -0.68 10.45
CA ALA A 224 11.69 -0.63 9.23
C ALA A 224 10.98 -1.40 8.12
N SER A 225 10.78 -0.74 6.98
CA SER A 225 10.12 -1.33 5.79
C SER A 225 10.93 -1.15 4.50
N GLY A 226 11.86 -0.19 4.47
CA GLY A 226 12.62 0.19 3.27
C GLY A 226 14.05 -0.38 3.20
N SER A 227 14.56 -0.93 4.30
CA SER A 227 15.98 -1.30 4.44
C SER A 227 16.20 -2.46 5.40
N ILE A 228 17.29 -3.20 5.21
CA ILE A 228 17.80 -4.22 6.12
C ILE A 228 19.15 -3.74 6.65
N GLY A 229 19.18 -3.21 7.88
CA GLY A 229 20.30 -2.41 8.37
C GLY A 229 20.64 -1.30 7.36
N PRO A 230 21.92 -1.11 6.97
CA PRO A 230 22.30 -0.06 6.02
C PRO A 230 21.90 -0.34 4.56
N ARG A 231 21.46 -1.55 4.23
CA ARG A 231 21.15 -1.93 2.85
C ARG A 231 19.73 -1.51 2.49
N ILE A 232 19.61 -0.60 1.53
CA ILE A 232 18.32 -0.25 0.91
C ILE A 232 17.77 -1.48 0.19
N TYR A 233 16.55 -1.88 0.58
CA TYR A 233 15.83 -3.00 0.00
C TYR A 233 14.72 -2.51 -0.93
N SER A 234 14.02 -1.45 -0.53
CA SER A 234 12.95 -0.80 -1.28
C SER A 234 12.99 0.71 -1.05
N GLY A 235 11.84 1.37 -0.94
CA GLY A 235 11.74 2.81 -0.68
C GLY A 235 10.78 3.10 0.48
N PHE A 236 10.62 4.39 0.78
CA PHE A 236 9.65 4.84 1.79
C PHE A 236 8.21 4.54 1.37
N GLY A 237 7.91 4.73 0.07
CA GLY A 237 6.58 4.48 -0.51
C GLY A 237 5.50 5.37 0.10
N GLY A 238 4.25 4.90 0.04
CA GLY A 238 3.10 5.50 0.70
C GLY A 238 2.64 4.80 1.98
N GLN A 239 3.45 3.89 2.55
CA GLN A 239 3.05 3.13 3.75
C GLN A 239 2.58 4.07 4.86
N LEU A 240 3.40 5.06 5.24
CA LEU A 240 3.05 5.98 6.31
C LEU A 240 1.88 6.91 5.94
N ASP A 241 1.73 7.26 4.65
CA ASP A 241 0.61 8.06 4.17
C ASP A 241 -0.73 7.37 4.48
N PHE A 242 -0.83 6.08 4.14
CA PHE A 242 -2.03 5.28 4.36
C PHE A 242 -2.26 4.90 5.82
N LEU A 243 -1.19 4.56 6.55
CA LEU A 243 -1.32 4.31 7.98
C LEU A 243 -1.82 5.56 8.71
N ARG A 244 -1.30 6.75 8.35
CA ARG A 244 -1.74 8.00 8.95
C ARG A 244 -3.14 8.40 8.49
N GLY A 245 -3.47 8.27 7.21
CA GLY A 245 -4.80 8.54 6.69
C GLY A 245 -5.87 7.67 7.35
N ALA A 246 -5.60 6.38 7.54
CA ALA A 246 -6.49 5.49 8.27
C ALA A 246 -6.66 5.89 9.74
N ALA A 247 -5.57 6.29 10.41
CA ALA A 247 -5.60 6.73 11.81
C ALA A 247 -6.36 8.07 12.01
N MET A 248 -6.35 8.93 10.99
CA MET A 248 -7.00 10.25 11.03
C MET A 248 -8.50 10.24 10.71
N GLY A 249 -9.04 9.10 10.26
CA GLY A 249 -10.45 8.98 9.91
C GLY A 249 -11.38 9.46 11.02
N THR A 250 -12.29 10.38 10.70
CA THR A 250 -13.15 11.04 11.69
C THR A 250 -14.20 10.12 12.30
N ASP A 251 -14.42 8.94 11.71
CA ASP A 251 -15.32 7.92 12.26
C ASP A 251 -14.69 7.11 13.40
N GLY A 252 -13.38 7.25 13.65
CA GLY A 252 -12.64 6.53 14.68
C GLY A 252 -12.53 5.02 14.43
N ARG A 253 -12.85 4.55 13.22
CA ARG A 253 -12.92 3.11 12.89
C ARG A 253 -11.82 2.64 11.95
N GLY A 254 -10.99 3.54 11.45
CA GLY A 254 -9.86 3.18 10.60
C GLY A 254 -8.86 2.24 11.29
N LYS A 255 -8.24 1.36 10.49
CA LYS A 255 -7.31 0.32 10.92
C LYS A 255 -5.99 0.44 10.16
N PRO A 256 -4.99 1.13 10.72
CA PRO A 256 -3.62 1.11 10.24
C PRO A 256 -2.94 -0.20 10.66
N ILE A 257 -2.65 -1.08 9.71
CA ILE A 257 -2.18 -2.45 9.96
C ILE A 257 -0.81 -2.67 9.34
N LEU A 258 0.11 -3.15 10.17
CA LEU A 258 1.42 -3.65 9.80
C LEU A 258 1.43 -5.17 9.94
N ALA A 259 1.46 -5.89 8.82
CA ALA A 259 1.46 -7.34 8.77
C ALA A 259 2.89 -7.85 8.57
N ILE A 260 3.30 -8.84 9.36
CA ILE A 260 4.66 -9.37 9.31
C ILE A 260 4.69 -10.80 9.86
N THR A 261 5.38 -11.72 9.17
CA THR A 261 5.71 -13.01 9.79
C THR A 261 6.61 -12.77 11.01
N SER A 262 6.45 -13.53 12.08
CA SER A 262 7.23 -13.29 13.30
C SER A 262 8.73 -13.59 13.14
N THR A 263 9.08 -14.39 12.10
CA THR A 263 10.45 -14.75 11.75
C THR A 263 10.76 -14.60 10.25
N THR A 264 12.05 -14.54 9.94
CA THR A 264 12.59 -14.67 8.57
C THR A 264 12.65 -16.13 8.15
N THR A 265 12.85 -16.39 6.86
CA THR A 265 13.09 -17.74 6.33
C THR A 265 14.33 -18.43 6.92
N LYS A 266 15.24 -17.67 7.53
CA LYS A 266 16.41 -18.18 8.27
C LYS A 266 16.13 -18.38 9.77
N GLY A 267 14.88 -18.27 10.19
CA GLY A 267 14.44 -18.45 11.57
C GLY A 267 14.87 -17.35 12.53
N GLN A 268 15.24 -16.16 12.04
CA GLN A 268 15.54 -14.99 12.87
C GLN A 268 14.27 -14.19 13.18
N SER A 269 14.14 -13.68 14.40
CA SER A 269 12.97 -12.87 14.78
C SER A 269 12.90 -11.56 14.01
N LYS A 270 11.70 -11.16 13.61
CA LYS A 270 11.41 -9.84 13.03
C LYS A 270 10.79 -8.87 14.04
N ILE A 271 10.38 -9.36 15.20
CA ILE A 271 10.14 -8.53 16.39
C ILE A 271 11.46 -8.45 17.16
N VAL A 272 12.01 -7.26 17.30
CA VAL A 272 13.37 -7.04 17.79
C VAL A 272 13.38 -6.05 18.95
N PRO A 273 14.36 -6.10 19.88
CA PRO A 273 14.47 -5.08 20.92
C PRO A 273 14.64 -3.68 20.32
N GLU A 274 15.56 -3.56 19.36
CA GLU A 274 15.85 -2.38 18.58
C GLU A 274 15.99 -2.77 17.11
N LEU A 275 15.66 -1.83 16.21
CA LEU A 275 15.88 -2.03 14.78
C LEU A 275 17.36 -2.22 14.50
N ALA A 276 17.69 -2.99 13.45
CA ALA A 276 19.08 -3.17 13.05
C ALA A 276 19.78 -1.82 12.84
N ALA A 277 21.07 -1.73 13.20
CA ALA A 277 21.84 -0.50 13.02
C ALA A 277 21.70 0.04 11.58
N TYR A 278 21.43 1.34 11.46
CA TYR A 278 21.18 2.04 10.20
C TYR A 278 19.91 1.65 9.44
N ALA A 279 19.05 0.79 9.98
CA ALA A 279 17.75 0.55 9.39
C ALA A 279 16.93 1.85 9.41
N GLY A 280 16.44 2.25 8.23
CA GLY A 280 15.59 3.42 8.07
C GLY A 280 14.22 3.19 8.68
N ILE A 281 13.86 4.01 9.66
CA ILE A 281 12.50 4.04 10.23
C ILE A 281 11.57 4.61 9.15
N VAL A 282 10.62 3.78 8.70
CA VAL A 282 9.56 4.20 7.78
C VAL A 282 8.32 4.60 8.57
N THR A 283 7.93 3.81 9.56
CA THR A 283 6.81 4.12 10.45
C THR A 283 7.35 4.33 11.88
N PRO A 284 7.35 5.58 12.38
CA PRO A 284 7.67 5.86 13.77
C PRO A 284 6.66 5.22 14.73
N SER A 285 7.08 4.98 15.97
CA SER A 285 6.28 4.34 17.01
C SER A 285 4.92 5.00 17.22
N ASP A 286 4.83 6.32 17.16
CA ASP A 286 3.59 7.08 17.35
C ASP A 286 2.54 6.85 16.24
N HIS A 287 2.94 6.32 15.09
CA HIS A 287 2.06 5.99 13.98
C HIS A 287 1.67 4.50 13.92
N THR A 288 2.32 3.64 14.71
CA THR A 288 2.05 2.20 14.71
C THR A 288 0.79 1.90 15.55
N HIS A 289 -0.27 1.41 14.90
CA HIS A 289 -1.54 1.05 15.56
C HIS A 289 -1.68 -0.46 15.75
N TYR A 290 -1.70 -1.23 14.67
CA TYR A 290 -1.83 -2.69 14.72
C TYR A 290 -0.61 -3.36 14.10
N VAL A 291 -0.02 -4.31 14.82
CA VAL A 291 1.00 -5.23 14.28
C VAL A 291 0.43 -6.64 14.31
N VAL A 292 0.40 -7.31 13.18
CA VAL A 292 -0.20 -8.65 13.04
C VAL A 292 0.86 -9.64 12.60
N THR A 293 0.99 -10.72 13.37
CA THR A 293 1.81 -11.89 13.03
C THR A 293 0.94 -13.14 13.03
N GLU A 294 1.50 -14.27 12.65
CA GLU A 294 0.85 -15.57 12.74
C GLU A 294 0.50 -15.98 14.19
N TYR A 295 0.98 -15.26 15.20
CA TYR A 295 0.69 -15.48 16.61
C TYR A 295 -0.38 -14.57 17.20
N GLY A 296 -0.86 -13.57 16.46
CA GLY A 296 -1.95 -12.70 16.92
C GLY A 296 -1.83 -11.25 16.46
N ILE A 297 -2.61 -10.39 17.13
CA ILE A 297 -2.74 -8.96 16.84
C ILE A 297 -2.28 -8.16 18.06
N ALA A 298 -1.22 -7.39 17.91
CA ALA A 298 -0.76 -6.42 18.90
C ALA A 298 -1.34 -5.03 18.56
N GLN A 299 -2.10 -4.44 19.49
CA GLN A 299 -2.67 -3.10 19.34
C GLN A 299 -1.86 -2.11 20.18
N LEU A 300 -1.18 -1.14 19.55
CA LEU A 300 -0.18 -0.28 20.19
C LEU A 300 -0.64 1.18 20.40
N PHE A 301 -1.72 1.59 19.73
CA PHE A 301 -2.22 2.96 19.84
C PHE A 301 -2.71 3.26 21.27
N GLY A 302 -2.27 4.38 21.83
CA GLY A 302 -2.57 4.78 23.21
C GLY A 302 -1.75 4.08 24.29
N ARG A 303 -0.86 3.14 23.92
CA ARG A 303 -0.05 2.37 24.88
C ARG A 303 1.29 3.02 25.17
N ASN A 304 1.71 2.92 26.43
CA ASN A 304 3.05 3.31 26.86
C ASN A 304 4.11 2.27 26.41
N GLN A 305 5.39 2.56 26.62
CA GLN A 305 6.47 1.68 26.15
C GLN A 305 6.47 0.28 26.76
N ARG A 306 6.09 0.14 28.04
CA ARG A 306 6.00 -1.17 28.72
C ARG A 306 4.89 -2.02 28.13
N GLN A 307 3.74 -1.40 27.88
CA GLN A 307 2.57 -2.02 27.27
C GLN A 307 2.83 -2.39 25.81
N ARG A 308 3.52 -1.53 25.05
CA ARG A 308 3.90 -1.82 23.65
C ARG A 308 4.84 -3.02 23.58
N ALA A 309 5.89 -3.03 24.40
CA ALA A 309 6.82 -4.15 24.48
C ALA A 309 6.08 -5.45 24.84
N TYR A 310 5.18 -5.40 25.83
CA TYR A 310 4.36 -6.55 26.21
C TYR A 310 3.54 -7.10 25.02
N GLU A 311 2.74 -6.24 24.37
CA GLU A 311 1.88 -6.65 23.25
C GLU A 311 2.69 -7.24 22.08
N LEU A 312 3.82 -6.61 21.73
CA LEU A 312 4.69 -7.09 20.65
C LEU A 312 5.34 -8.45 20.99
N ILE A 313 5.72 -8.68 22.24
CA ILE A 313 6.26 -9.97 22.69
C ILE A 313 5.20 -11.07 22.58
N GLN A 314 3.94 -10.78 22.91
CA GLN A 314 2.85 -11.76 22.79
C GLN A 314 2.60 -12.23 21.35
N VAL A 315 2.89 -11.39 20.36
CA VAL A 315 2.79 -11.74 18.93
C VAL A 315 4.15 -12.12 18.32
N ALA A 316 5.23 -12.19 19.10
CA ALA A 316 6.50 -12.74 18.64
C ALA A 316 6.48 -14.29 18.67
N HIS A 317 7.35 -14.89 17.86
CA HIS A 317 7.56 -16.35 17.86
C HIS A 317 7.94 -16.82 19.28
N PRO A 318 7.32 -17.89 19.82
CA PRO A 318 7.54 -18.36 21.20
C PRO A 318 9.03 -18.51 21.58
N LYS A 319 9.84 -19.05 20.66
CA LYS A 319 11.31 -19.18 20.80
C LYS A 319 12.04 -17.89 21.23
N PHE A 320 11.53 -16.71 20.88
CA PHE A 320 12.22 -15.43 21.12
C PHE A 320 11.64 -14.62 22.28
N ARG A 321 10.51 -15.03 22.87
CA ARG A 321 9.80 -14.22 23.88
C ARG A 321 10.64 -13.94 25.11
N GLU A 322 11.26 -14.96 25.72
CA GLU A 322 12.14 -14.81 26.88
C GLU A 322 13.29 -13.82 26.62
N ARG A 323 13.93 -13.92 25.45
CA ARG A 323 15.02 -13.00 25.06
C ARG A 323 14.51 -11.57 24.90
N LEU A 324 13.32 -11.40 24.32
CA LEU A 324 12.71 -10.08 24.14
C LEU A 324 12.28 -9.48 25.48
N GLU A 325 11.74 -10.27 26.40
CA GLU A 325 11.39 -9.83 27.76
C GLU A 325 12.63 -9.36 28.53
N LYS A 326 13.72 -10.12 28.45
CA LYS A 326 15.00 -9.74 29.05
C LYS A 326 15.51 -8.41 28.48
N ALA A 327 15.53 -8.28 27.15
CA ALA A 327 15.97 -7.05 26.50
C ALA A 327 15.06 -5.85 26.84
N ALA A 328 13.74 -6.07 26.91
CA ALA A 328 12.79 -5.05 27.33
C ALA A 328 13.07 -4.57 28.76
N PHE A 329 13.35 -5.49 29.69
CA PHE A 329 13.71 -5.14 31.07
C PHE A 329 15.02 -4.34 31.13
N GLU A 330 16.03 -4.76 30.37
CA GLU A 330 17.33 -4.07 30.29
C GLU A 330 17.19 -2.63 29.76
N GLN A 331 16.32 -2.41 28.77
CA GLN A 331 16.05 -1.09 28.16
C GLN A 331 15.13 -0.20 28.99
N LEU A 332 14.06 -0.76 29.56
CA LEU A 332 13.00 -0.02 30.25
C LEU A 332 13.23 0.10 31.76
N HIS A 333 14.21 -0.64 32.31
CA HIS A 333 14.46 -0.79 33.74
C HIS A 333 13.24 -1.26 34.55
N CYS A 334 12.30 -1.94 33.89
CA CYS A 334 11.10 -2.53 34.48
C CYS A 334 10.52 -3.59 33.54
N MET A 335 9.72 -4.52 34.07
CA MET A 335 9.14 -5.58 33.25
C MET A 335 8.11 -5.01 32.25
N PRO A 336 8.10 -5.49 30.99
CA PRO A 336 6.96 -5.27 30.10
C PRO A 336 5.70 -5.83 30.78
N SER A 337 4.59 -5.09 30.66
CA SER A 337 3.35 -5.40 31.38
C SER A 337 2.15 -4.86 30.60
N PRO A 338 0.99 -5.54 30.67
CA PRO A 338 -0.25 -5.02 30.09
C PRO A 338 -0.82 -3.81 30.84
N ASP A 339 -0.40 -3.60 32.11
CA ASP A 339 -0.95 -2.60 33.03
C ASP A 339 -0.27 -1.22 32.92
#